data_AF-A0A956GE90-F1
#
_entry.id   AF-A0A956GE90-F1
#
_cell.length_a   1.000
_cell.length_b   1.000
_cell.length_c   1.000
_cell.angle_alpha   90.00
_cell.angle_beta   90.00
_cell.angle_gamma   90.00
#
_symmetry.space_group_name_H-M   'P 1'
#
loop_
_entity.id
_entity.type
_entity.pdbx_description
1 polymer ?
#
loop_
_entity_poly.entity_id
_entity_poly.type
_entity_poly.pdbx_seq_one_letter_code
_entity_poly.pdbx_strand_id
1 'polypeptide(L)' 'TTIDEDAVLTGVSGNSATDINAVGSAGFAVHFDGATWTKVNTAVPWTLTAIACGAPQGCFAVSSSAVVLQRAPTTP' A
#
# COMPACT_ATOMS: atom_id res chain seq x y z
N THR A 1 -12.11 -5.86 -11.55
CA THR A 1 -11.65 -4.56 -11.01
C THR A 1 -10.33 -4.24 -11.65
N THR A 2 -10.31 -3.41 -12.69
CA THR A 2 -9.06 -2.96 -13.31
C THR A 2 -8.33 -2.10 -12.31
N ILE A 3 -7.06 -2.43 -12.09
CA ILE A 3 -6.19 -1.57 -11.28
C ILE A 3 -6.11 -0.24 -12.03
N ASP A 4 -6.27 0.88 -11.33
CA ASP A 4 -6.31 2.19 -12.00
C ASP A 4 -4.95 2.41 -12.67
N GLU A 5 -4.92 2.28 -13.99
CA GLU A 5 -3.70 2.23 -14.78
C GLU A 5 -3.07 3.62 -14.98
N ASP A 6 -3.77 4.67 -14.53
CA ASP A 6 -3.31 6.06 -14.56
C ASP A 6 -2.66 6.52 -13.25
N ALA A 7 -2.63 5.68 -12.21
CA ALA A 7 -2.02 6.04 -10.94
C ALA A 7 -0.49 6.06 -11.03
N VAL A 8 0.12 7.20 -10.67
CA VAL A 8 1.58 7.32 -10.55
C VAL A 8 2.01 6.62 -9.26
N LEU A 9 2.73 5.51 -9.40
CA LEU A 9 3.33 4.79 -8.27
C LEU A 9 4.55 5.54 -7.73
N THR A 10 4.65 5.62 -6.42
CA THR A 10 5.68 6.38 -5.71
C THR A 10 6.54 5.51 -4.80
N GLY A 11 6.03 4.35 -4.38
CA GLY A 11 6.75 3.45 -3.48
C GLY A 11 6.21 2.04 -3.50
N VAL A 12 7.11 1.09 -3.23
CA VAL A 12 6.83 -0.33 -3.08
C VAL A 12 7.60 -0.87 -1.88
N SER A 13 6.96 -1.70 -1.07
CA SER A 13 7.58 -2.37 0.08
C SER A 13 6.90 -3.70 0.34
N GLY A 14 7.64 -4.68 0.85
CA GLY A 14 7.10 -6.01 1.10
C GLY A 14 7.84 -6.74 2.21
N ASN A 15 7.16 -7.68 2.83
CA ASN A 15 7.74 -8.55 3.86
C ASN A 15 8.26 -9.87 3.27
N SER A 16 7.79 -10.25 2.07
CA SER A 16 8.21 -11.46 1.35
C SER A 16 7.89 -11.33 -0.14
N ALA A 17 8.28 -12.33 -0.94
CA ALA A 17 7.93 -12.41 -2.36
C ALA A 17 6.41 -12.54 -2.62
N THR A 18 5.62 -12.82 -1.57
CA THR A 18 4.16 -13.02 -1.65
C THR A 18 3.38 -12.01 -0.80
N ASP A 19 4.04 -10.98 -0.27
CA ASP A 19 3.41 -9.91 0.50
C ASP A 19 4.08 -8.59 0.15
N ILE A 20 3.63 -7.98 -0.95
CA ILE A 20 4.18 -6.73 -1.48
C ILE A 20 3.04 -5.71 -1.55
N ASN A 21 3.30 -4.48 -1.11
CA ASN A 21 2.36 -3.37 -1.14
C ASN A 21 2.99 -2.26 -1.98
N ALA A 22 2.20 -1.64 -2.85
CA ALA A 22 2.60 -0.45 -3.60
C ALA A 22 1.59 0.67 -3.39
N VAL A 23 2.08 1.90 -3.41
CA VAL A 23 1.30 3.11 -3.19
C VAL A 23 1.58 4.16 -4.26
N GLY A 24 0.66 5.11 -4.43
CA GLY A 24 0.77 6.13 -5.46
C GLY A 24 -0.14 7.34 -5.25
N SER A 25 -0.36 8.04 -6.35
CA SER A 25 -1.20 9.25 -6.43
C SER A 25 -2.66 9.00 -6.03
N ALA A 26 -3.35 10.03 -5.56
CA ALA A 26 -4.79 10.00 -5.26
C ALA A 26 -5.20 8.89 -4.26
N GLY A 27 -4.32 8.57 -3.30
CA GLY A 27 -4.56 7.50 -2.32
C GLY A 27 -4.48 6.10 -2.89
N PHE A 28 -3.96 5.93 -4.11
CA PHE A 28 -3.83 4.64 -4.74
C PHE A 28 -2.95 3.71 -3.91
N ALA A 29 -3.46 2.52 -3.62
CA ALA A 29 -2.70 1.46 -2.99
C ALA A 29 -3.13 0.10 -3.52
N VAL A 30 -2.18 -0.81 -3.63
CA VAL A 30 -2.39 -2.19 -4.08
C VAL A 30 -1.54 -3.15 -3.26
N HIS A 31 -2.01 -4.38 -3.12
CA HIS A 31 -1.33 -5.47 -2.44
C HIS A 31 -1.21 -6.68 -3.37
N PHE A 32 -0.03 -7.30 -3.38
CA PHE A 32 0.29 -8.52 -4.08
C PHE A 32 0.39 -9.67 -3.08
N ASP A 33 -0.39 -10.72 -3.34
CA ASP A 33 -0.50 -11.91 -2.49
C ASP A 33 0.40 -13.09 -2.95
N GLY A 34 1.26 -12.86 -3.94
CA GLY A 34 2.06 -13.91 -4.58
C GLY A 34 1.52 -14.38 -5.93
N ALA A 35 0.28 -14.02 -6.28
CA ALA A 35 -0.33 -14.37 -7.57
C ALA A 35 -0.98 -13.16 -8.24
N THR A 36 -1.66 -12.30 -7.48
CA THR A 36 -2.47 -11.21 -8.02
C THR A 36 -2.29 -9.91 -7.25
N TRP A 37 -2.47 -8.79 -7.96
CA TRP A 37 -2.52 -7.46 -7.35
C TRP A 37 -3.98 -7.06 -7.11
N THR A 38 -4.30 -6.65 -5.88
CA THR A 38 -5.63 -6.20 -5.47
C THR A 38 -5.59 -4.78 -4.93
N LYS A 39 -6.56 -3.93 -5.30
CA LYS A 39 -6.66 -2.56 -4.76
C LYS A 39 -6.95 -2.59 -3.26
N VAL A 40 -6.24 -1.75 -2.52
CA VAL A 40 -6.46 -1.50 -1.09
C VAL A 40 -7.10 -0.12 -0.94
N ASN A 41 -8.23 -0.04 -0.24
CA ASN A 41 -8.85 1.25 0.07
C ASN A 41 -8.10 1.94 1.20
N THR A 42 -7.55 3.12 0.93
CA THR A 42 -6.78 3.92 1.88
C THR A 42 -7.63 4.99 2.59
N ALA A 43 -8.88 5.21 2.14
CA ALA A 43 -9.79 6.25 2.63
C ALA A 43 -9.22 7.68 2.58
N VAL A 44 -8.17 7.92 1.79
CA VAL A 44 -7.56 9.24 1.63
C VAL A 44 -7.39 9.58 0.15
N PRO A 45 -7.52 10.86 -0.23
CA PRO A 45 -7.28 11.29 -1.61
C PRO A 45 -5.83 11.79 -1.83
N TRP A 46 -4.96 11.72 -0.83
CA TRP A 46 -3.61 12.27 -0.90
C TRP A 46 -2.65 11.35 -1.64
N THR A 47 -1.67 11.91 -2.35
CA THR A 47 -0.55 11.13 -2.87
C THR A 47 0.26 10.59 -1.71
N LEU A 48 0.36 9.26 -1.63
CA LEU A 48 1.27 8.59 -0.74
C LEU A 48 2.66 8.66 -1.40
N THR A 49 3.67 9.13 -0.68
CA THR A 49 5.02 9.41 -1.21
C THR A 49 6.03 8.33 -0.86
N ALA A 50 5.78 7.57 0.22
CA ALA A 50 6.61 6.44 0.60
C ALA A 50 5.77 5.40 1.34
N ILE A 51 6.27 4.16 1.33
CA ILE A 51 5.72 3.02 2.07
C ILE A 51 6.86 2.23 2.70
N ALA A 52 6.65 1.76 3.92
CA ALA A 52 7.53 0.83 4.60
C ALA A 52 6.71 -0.28 5.27
N CYS A 53 7.00 -1.53 4.92
CA CYS A 53 6.45 -2.72 5.54
C CYS A 53 7.48 -3.35 6.47
N GLY A 54 7.04 -3.72 7.68
CA GLY A 54 7.87 -4.45 8.63
C GLY A 54 7.01 -5.34 9.54
N ALA A 55 7.37 -6.62 9.62
CA ALA A 55 6.83 -7.50 10.65
C ALA A 55 7.38 -7.10 12.03
N PRO A 56 6.57 -7.18 13.11
CA PRO A 56 5.18 -7.63 13.17
C PRO A 56 4.14 -6.51 12.98
N GLN A 57 4.58 -5.28 12.73
CA GLN A 57 3.76 -4.07 12.89
C GLN A 57 2.91 -3.71 11.66
N GLY A 58 3.18 -4.35 10.51
CA GLY A 58 2.44 -4.13 9.26
C GLY A 58 3.12 -3.09 8.36
N CYS A 59 2.35 -2.53 7.43
CA CYS A 59 2.83 -1.50 6.51
C CYS A 59 2.33 -0.11 6.90
N PHE A 60 3.20 0.88 6.73
CA PHE A 60 2.91 2.30 6.91
C PHE A 60 3.16 3.05 5.61
N ALA A 61 2.22 3.89 5.22
CA ALA A 61 2.41 4.82 4.12
C ALA A 61 2.39 6.27 4.64
N VAL A 62 3.12 7.15 3.97
CA VAL A 62 3.18 8.57 4.32
C VAL A 62 2.85 9.43 3.11
N SER A 63 2.28 10.60 3.34
CA SER A 63 2.03 11.65 2.34
C SER A 63 2.69 12.95 2.80
N SER A 64 2.82 13.93 1.90
CA SER A 64 3.36 15.26 2.23
C SER A 64 2.58 16.01 3.32
N SER A 65 1.35 15.60 3.60
CA SER A 65 0.42 16.32 4.48
C SER A 65 0.00 15.50 5.71
N ALA A 66 0.26 14.20 5.76
CA ALA A 66 -0.11 13.29 6.86
C ALA A 66 0.56 11.90 6.74
N VAL A 67 0.66 11.16 7.85
CA VAL A 67 0.90 9.70 7.85
C VAL A 67 -0.43 8.98 7.66
N VAL A 68 -0.50 7.98 6.77
CA VAL A 68 -1.73 7.23 6.49
C VAL A 68 -1.49 5.71 6.55
N LEU A 69 -2.30 5.08 7.40
CA LEU A 69 -2.63 3.66 7.55
C LEU A 69 -1.64 2.72 8.24
N GLN A 70 -2.23 1.89 9.10
CA GLN A 70 -1.71 0.67 9.69
C GLN A 70 -2.56 -0.48 9.17
N ARG A 71 -1.95 -1.52 8.56
CA ARG A 71 -2.63 -2.82 8.37
C ARG A 71 -2.35 -3.67 9.61
N ALA A 72 -3.34 -3.90 10.47
CA ALA A 72 -3.19 -4.80 11.61
C ALA A 72 -2.91 -6.23 11.13
N PRO A 73 -2.14 -7.04 11.90
CA PRO A 73 -1.97 -8.46 11.59
C PRO A 73 -3.34 -9.13 11.58
N THR A 74 -3.66 -9.90 10.54
CA THR A 74 -4.72 -10.89 10.65
C THR A 74 -4.21 -11.96 11.61
N THR A 75 -4.57 -11.88 12.89
CA THR A 75 -4.45 -13.00 13.81
C THR A 75 -5.23 -14.20 13.25
N PRO A 76 -4.73 -15.44 13.42
CA PRO A 76 -5.41 -16.65 12.93
C PRO A 76 -6.85 -16.78 13.41
#